data_AF-A0A967I3D6-F1
#
_entry.id   AF-A0A967I3D6-F1
#
_cell.length_a   1.000
_cell.length_b   1.000
_cell.length_c   1.000
_cell.angle_alpha   90.00
_cell.angle_beta   90.00
_cell.angle_gamma   90.00
#
_symmetry.space_group_name_H-M   'P 1'
#
loop_
_entity.id
_entity.type
_entity.pdbx_description
1 polymer ?
#
loop_
_entity_poly.entity_id
_entity_poly.type
_entity_poly.pdbx_seq_one_letter_code
_entity_poly.pdbx_strand_id
1 'polypeptide(L)'
;MRLFRFERLLPSCFRSLFGAMAVSVILLISLFMADPVAAGRGPTPLTALEPHFRKSVLHGWRAFQTSHADDGVACVHCHLDHETIRRWARAYPKVEVFDGTPYRVKTLRQVVLEALERHSDLGPARRLELVDGLVAYIAWWGDGLKVSPGHSRDLPPPSEDLKLLRESARRGLKLIAKGSEGNCRGCHESTADAQDVSVGQVAARFPKFVPSTEKVMPLSVFVAYHLEEQGKVSVTPDGKIVIDILAGLALLAEGQTYLPGHLMQE
;
A
#
# COMPACT_ATOMS: atom_id res chain seq x y z
N MET A 1 -0.44 74.24 -19.83
CA MET A 1 -1.25 74.27 -18.60
C MET A 1 -2.35 73.23 -18.74
N ARG A 2 -2.28 72.18 -17.90
CA ARG A 2 -3.26 71.13 -17.56
C ARG A 2 -3.95 70.30 -18.68
N LEU A 3 -3.54 69.03 -18.72
CA LEU A 3 -4.23 67.84 -19.23
C LEU A 3 -5.59 67.62 -18.56
N PHE A 4 -6.58 67.11 -19.29
CA PHE A 4 -7.73 66.40 -18.71
C PHE A 4 -7.88 65.02 -19.36
N ARG A 5 -7.53 63.99 -18.56
CA ARG A 5 -7.81 62.57 -18.77
C ARG A 5 -9.28 62.29 -18.47
N PHE A 6 -9.98 61.63 -19.40
CA PHE A 6 -11.28 61.01 -19.15
C PHE A 6 -11.05 59.56 -18.68
N GLU A 7 -10.86 59.36 -17.38
CA GLU A 7 -10.94 58.03 -16.75
C GLU A 7 -12.42 57.76 -16.42
N ARG A 8 -13.05 56.88 -17.21
CA ARG A 8 -14.38 56.34 -16.89
C ARG A 8 -14.25 55.34 -15.74
N LEU A 9 -14.78 55.74 -14.60
CA LEU A 9 -15.05 54.92 -13.43
C LEU A 9 -16.02 53.78 -13.80
N LEU A 10 -15.53 52.54 -13.82
CA LEU A 10 -16.39 51.37 -13.69
C LEU A 10 -16.59 51.09 -12.19
N PRO A 11 -17.84 50.85 -11.74
CA PRO A 11 -18.14 50.63 -10.32
C PRO A 11 -17.54 49.32 -9.81
N SER A 12 -16.80 49.44 -8.71
CA SER A 12 -16.02 48.41 -8.01
C SER A 12 -16.84 47.25 -7.44
N CYS A 13 -18.17 47.33 -7.47
CA CYS A 13 -19.04 46.32 -6.86
C CYS A 13 -19.22 45.04 -7.69
N PHE A 14 -18.89 45.04 -8.98
CA PHE A 14 -19.16 43.87 -9.84
C PHE A 14 -18.07 42.78 -9.84
N ARG A 15 -16.87 43.06 -9.31
CA ARG A 15 -15.76 42.07 -9.31
C ARG A 15 -15.83 41.05 -8.17
N SER A 16 -16.65 41.28 -7.14
CA SER A 16 -16.71 40.39 -5.97
C SER A 16 -17.71 39.24 -6.11
N LEU A 17 -18.79 39.39 -6.91
CA LEU A 17 -19.79 38.33 -7.09
C LEU A 17 -19.36 37.22 -8.07
N PHE A 18 -18.60 37.55 -9.12
CA PHE A 18 -18.16 36.53 -10.09
C PHE A 18 -17.07 35.60 -9.53
N GLY A 19 -16.23 36.08 -8.61
CA GLY A 19 -15.22 35.25 -7.94
C GLY A 19 -15.83 34.21 -6.98
N ALA A 20 -16.87 34.60 -6.23
CA ALA A 20 -17.54 33.69 -5.29
C ALA A 20 -18.33 32.59 -6.01
N MET A 21 -19.02 32.91 -7.11
CA MET A 21 -19.73 31.91 -7.92
C MET A 21 -18.78 30.90 -8.58
N ALA A 22 -17.64 31.34 -9.12
CA ALA A 22 -16.68 30.45 -9.76
C ALA A 22 -16.07 29.43 -8.78
N VAL A 23 -15.78 29.85 -7.55
CA VAL A 23 -15.27 28.94 -6.49
C VAL A 23 -16.36 27.94 -6.07
N SER A 24 -17.61 28.38 -5.90
CA SER A 24 -18.72 27.49 -5.54
C SER A 24 -19.03 26.47 -6.62
N VAL A 25 -18.96 26.84 -7.91
CA VAL A 25 -19.18 25.91 -9.03
C VAL A 25 -18.04 24.90 -9.15
N ILE A 26 -16.78 25.32 -8.95
CA ILE A 26 -15.64 24.38 -8.93
C ILE A 26 -15.77 23.41 -7.74
N LEU A 27 -16.15 23.88 -6.54
CA LEU A 27 -16.37 23.02 -5.37
C LEU A 27 -17.53 22.03 -5.57
N LEU A 28 -18.62 22.47 -6.22
CA LEU A 28 -19.75 21.61 -6.57
C LEU A 28 -19.37 20.58 -7.63
N ILE A 29 -18.61 20.96 -8.67
CA ILE A 29 -18.11 20.00 -9.67
C ILE A 29 -17.15 18.99 -9.03
N SER A 30 -16.29 19.41 -8.09
CA SER A 30 -15.42 18.50 -7.33
C SER A 30 -16.20 17.56 -6.40
N LEU A 31 -17.33 18.00 -5.85
CA LEU A 31 -18.23 17.15 -5.04
C LEU A 31 -19.02 16.14 -5.89
N PHE A 32 -19.32 16.45 -7.16
CA PHE A 32 -20.03 15.56 -8.08
C PHE A 32 -19.11 14.67 -8.95
N MET A 33 -17.80 14.93 -8.99
CA MET A 33 -16.80 14.08 -9.64
C MET A 33 -16.07 13.14 -8.66
N ALA A 34 -16.43 13.18 -7.37
CA ALA A 34 -16.04 12.12 -6.44
C ALA A 34 -16.83 10.86 -6.81
N ASP A 35 -16.19 9.92 -7.51
CA ASP A 35 -16.76 8.62 -7.88
C ASP A 35 -17.48 7.98 -6.68
N PRO A 36 -18.83 7.87 -6.69
CA PRO A 36 -19.57 7.22 -5.62
C PRO A 36 -19.44 5.68 -5.68
N VAL A 37 -18.57 5.14 -6.53
CA VAL A 37 -18.56 3.72 -6.92
C VAL A 37 -17.54 2.88 -6.14
N ALA A 38 -16.55 3.47 -5.45
CA ALA A 38 -15.52 2.68 -4.75
C ALA A 38 -15.80 2.43 -3.26
N ALA A 39 -16.74 3.13 -2.64
CA ALA A 39 -16.90 3.15 -1.17
C ALA A 39 -17.79 2.05 -0.59
N GLY A 40 -18.36 1.14 -1.39
CA GLY A 40 -19.45 0.26 -0.93
C GLY A 40 -19.35 -1.22 -1.27
N ARG A 41 -18.41 -1.66 -2.12
CA ARG A 41 -18.20 -3.10 -2.35
C ARG A 41 -17.10 -3.58 -1.40
N GLY A 42 -17.45 -4.58 -0.59
CA GLY A 42 -16.46 -5.37 0.14
C GLY A 42 -15.44 -6.00 -0.83
N PRO A 43 -14.43 -6.69 -0.31
CA PRO A 43 -13.43 -7.32 -1.16
C PRO A 43 -14.06 -8.35 -2.11
N THR A 44 -13.40 -8.68 -3.21
CA THR A 44 -13.87 -9.72 -4.15
C THR A 44 -14.24 -10.99 -3.37
N PRO A 45 -15.42 -11.59 -3.61
CA PRO A 45 -15.84 -12.77 -2.86
C PRO A 45 -14.81 -13.90 -2.94
N LEU A 46 -14.61 -14.63 -1.83
CA LEU A 46 -13.63 -15.72 -1.76
C LEU A 46 -13.82 -16.77 -2.87
N THR A 47 -15.04 -16.98 -3.35
CA THR A 47 -15.36 -17.91 -4.45
C THR A 47 -14.85 -17.45 -5.81
N ALA A 48 -14.61 -16.16 -5.99
CA ALA A 48 -14.13 -15.56 -7.23
C ALA A 48 -12.60 -15.33 -7.24
N LEU A 49 -11.91 -15.59 -6.12
CA LEU A 49 -10.46 -15.51 -6.05
C LEU A 49 -9.79 -16.69 -6.78
N GLU A 50 -8.61 -16.42 -7.34
CA GLU A 50 -7.72 -17.45 -7.86
C GLU A 50 -7.44 -18.53 -6.78
N PRO A 51 -7.48 -19.84 -7.12
CA PRO A 51 -7.37 -20.93 -6.14
C PRO A 51 -6.19 -20.87 -5.16
N HIS A 52 -4.97 -20.56 -5.62
CA HIS A 52 -3.79 -20.47 -4.75
C HIS A 52 -3.89 -19.25 -3.81
N PHE A 53 -4.31 -18.10 -4.32
CA PHE A 53 -4.55 -16.91 -3.49
C PHE A 53 -5.65 -17.16 -2.45
N ARG A 54 -6.78 -17.73 -2.86
CA ARG A 54 -7.89 -18.12 -1.98
C ARG A 54 -7.42 -19.03 -0.85
N LYS A 55 -6.59 -20.02 -1.14
CA LYS A 55 -6.02 -20.93 -0.13
C LYS A 55 -5.21 -20.16 0.91
N SER A 56 -4.39 -19.19 0.48
CA SER A 56 -3.60 -18.35 1.38
C SER A 56 -4.48 -17.43 2.24
N VAL A 57 -5.49 -16.79 1.64
CA VAL A 57 -6.46 -15.96 2.37
C VAL A 57 -7.21 -16.77 3.43
N LEU A 58 -7.68 -17.98 3.09
CA LEU A 58 -8.35 -18.87 4.05
C LEU A 58 -7.42 -19.35 5.17
N HIS A 59 -6.13 -19.59 4.86
CA HIS A 59 -5.14 -19.90 5.88
C HIS A 59 -4.95 -18.73 6.86
N GLY A 60 -4.79 -17.51 6.34
CA GLY A 60 -4.72 -16.30 7.16
C GLY A 60 -5.98 -16.04 7.98
N TRP A 61 -7.16 -16.21 7.40
CA TRP A 61 -8.44 -16.04 8.09
C TRP A 61 -8.59 -17.01 9.27
N ARG A 62 -8.15 -18.27 9.12
CA ARG A 62 -8.14 -19.24 10.22
C ARG A 62 -7.14 -18.84 11.31
N ALA A 63 -5.92 -18.45 10.92
CA ALA A 63 -4.91 -17.98 11.86
C ALA A 63 -5.38 -16.74 12.64
N PHE A 64 -6.09 -15.82 11.98
CA PHE A 64 -6.62 -14.60 12.60
C PHE A 64 -7.65 -14.88 13.70
N GLN A 65 -8.39 -15.99 13.58
CA GLN A 65 -9.41 -16.41 14.54
C GLN A 65 -8.89 -17.39 15.61
N THR A 66 -7.72 -17.98 15.39
CA THR A 66 -7.17 -19.00 16.30
C THR A 66 -6.34 -18.32 17.37
N SER A 67 -6.61 -18.61 18.64
CA SER A 67 -5.69 -18.18 19.70
C SER A 67 -4.40 -18.98 19.59
N HIS A 68 -3.29 -18.25 19.59
CA HIS A 68 -1.95 -18.79 19.69
C HIS A 68 -1.23 -18.32 20.96
N ALA A 69 -1.98 -17.73 21.88
CA ALA A 69 -1.55 -17.33 23.20
C ALA A 69 -2.22 -18.18 24.30
N ASP A 70 -1.49 -18.41 25.39
CA ASP A 70 -1.93 -19.17 26.57
C ASP A 70 -3.15 -18.51 27.24
N ASP A 71 -3.29 -17.19 27.11
CA ASP A 71 -4.44 -16.44 27.62
C ASP A 71 -5.73 -16.59 26.78
N GLY A 72 -5.66 -17.30 25.65
CA GLY A 72 -6.80 -17.55 24.77
C GLY A 72 -7.15 -16.38 23.83
N VAL A 73 -6.34 -15.32 23.77
CA VAL A 73 -6.62 -14.15 22.92
C VAL A 73 -6.10 -14.36 21.48
N ALA A 74 -7.02 -14.32 20.51
CA ALA A 74 -6.73 -14.28 19.08
C ALA A 74 -6.79 -12.86 18.49
N CYS A 75 -6.27 -12.65 17.28
CA CYS A 75 -6.32 -11.35 16.60
C CYS A 75 -7.75 -10.80 16.47
N VAL A 76 -8.73 -11.68 16.21
CA VAL A 76 -10.14 -11.29 16.08
C VAL A 76 -10.71 -10.66 17.34
N HIS A 77 -10.21 -10.99 18.54
CA HIS A 77 -10.72 -10.40 19.78
C HIS A 77 -10.32 -8.92 19.93
N CYS A 78 -9.19 -8.51 19.35
CA CYS A 78 -8.68 -7.13 19.43
C CYS A 78 -9.00 -6.29 18.18
N HIS A 79 -9.34 -6.94 17.06
CA HIS A 79 -9.50 -6.32 15.75
C HIS A 79 -10.87 -6.66 15.15
N LEU A 80 -11.93 -6.25 15.84
CA LEU A 80 -13.32 -6.56 15.52
C LEU A 80 -13.86 -5.80 14.30
N ASP A 81 -13.26 -4.66 13.95
CA ASP A 81 -13.74 -3.80 12.88
C ASP A 81 -13.03 -4.11 11.55
N HIS A 82 -13.76 -4.72 10.63
CA HIS A 82 -13.26 -4.98 9.28
C HIS A 82 -12.97 -3.71 8.49
N GLU A 83 -13.64 -2.58 8.75
CA GLU A 83 -13.34 -1.31 8.06
C GLU A 83 -11.94 -0.80 8.43
N THR A 84 -11.53 -1.04 9.68
CA THR A 84 -10.16 -0.77 10.11
C THR A 84 -9.14 -1.66 9.38
N ILE A 85 -9.42 -2.97 9.23
CA ILE A 85 -8.54 -3.88 8.45
C ILE A 85 -8.46 -3.45 6.99
N ARG A 86 -9.59 -3.06 6.37
CA ARG A 86 -9.65 -2.54 4.99
C ARG A 86 -8.74 -1.33 4.79
N ARG A 87 -8.77 -0.37 5.73
CA ARG A 87 -7.90 0.81 5.69
C ARG A 87 -6.43 0.46 5.86
N TRP A 88 -6.10 -0.53 6.67
CA TRP A 88 -4.71 -0.98 6.84
C TRP A 88 -4.14 -1.58 5.57
N ALA A 89 -4.90 -2.44 4.89
CA ALA A 89 -4.47 -3.20 3.73
C ALA A 89 -3.86 -2.32 2.61
N ARG A 90 -4.48 -1.16 2.35
CA ARG A 90 -4.04 -0.21 1.31
C ARG A 90 -2.95 0.78 1.76
N ALA A 91 -2.63 0.81 3.05
CA ALA A 91 -1.86 1.90 3.66
C ALA A 91 -0.39 1.57 3.90
N TYR A 92 0.05 0.32 3.67
CA TYR A 92 1.44 -0.07 3.86
C TYR A 92 2.28 0.15 2.59
N PRO A 93 3.56 0.52 2.75
CA PRO A 93 4.27 0.78 4.01
C PRO A 93 3.88 2.11 4.66
N LYS A 94 4.06 2.20 5.98
CA LYS A 94 3.82 3.40 6.78
C LYS A 94 4.72 3.42 8.02
N VAL A 95 4.79 4.57 8.69
CA VAL A 95 5.50 4.67 9.96
C VAL A 95 4.68 3.99 11.06
N GLU A 96 5.33 3.14 11.82
CA GLU A 96 4.73 2.39 12.92
C GLU A 96 5.67 2.31 14.11
N VAL A 97 5.08 2.24 15.30
CA VAL A 97 5.79 2.00 16.56
C VAL A 97 4.93 1.10 17.44
N PHE A 98 5.50 -0.04 17.82
CA PHE A 98 5.04 -0.85 18.94
C PHE A 98 5.91 -0.54 20.16
N ASP A 99 5.39 -0.70 21.36
CA ASP A 99 6.10 -0.43 22.61
C ASP A 99 7.47 -1.14 22.65
N GLY A 100 8.56 -0.36 22.68
CA GLY A 100 9.93 -0.92 22.68
C GLY A 100 10.47 -1.29 21.29
N THR A 101 9.80 -0.90 20.19
CA THR A 101 10.37 -0.97 18.84
C THR A 101 10.75 0.42 18.33
N PRO A 102 11.73 0.54 17.41
CA PRO A 102 12.05 1.82 16.80
C PRO A 102 10.87 2.38 16.00
N TYR A 103 10.59 3.66 16.17
CA TYR A 103 9.70 4.44 15.33
C TYR A 103 10.32 4.59 13.93
N ARG A 104 9.77 3.87 12.94
CA ARG A 104 10.30 3.79 11.57
C ARG A 104 9.23 3.36 10.57
N VAL A 105 9.53 3.49 9.27
CA VAL A 105 8.72 2.90 8.19
C VAL A 105 8.78 1.38 8.30
N LYS A 106 7.61 0.72 8.31
CA LYS A 106 7.46 -0.74 8.34
C LYS A 106 6.55 -1.22 7.22
N THR A 107 6.77 -2.45 6.78
CA THR A 107 5.87 -3.16 5.86
C THR A 107 4.72 -3.81 6.64
N LEU A 108 3.64 -4.19 5.94
CA LEU A 108 2.56 -4.96 6.58
C LEU A 108 3.09 -6.28 7.17
N ARG A 109 4.00 -6.96 6.46
CA ARG A 109 4.61 -8.21 6.94
C ARG A 109 5.37 -8.03 8.26
N GLN A 110 6.14 -6.95 8.40
CA GLN A 110 6.86 -6.65 9.64
C GLN A 110 5.89 -6.39 10.80
N VAL A 111 4.82 -5.64 10.56
CA VAL A 111 3.81 -5.37 11.59
C VAL A 111 3.10 -6.66 12.02
N VAL A 112 2.74 -7.52 11.08
CA VAL A 112 2.13 -8.83 11.39
C VAL A 112 3.10 -9.71 12.17
N LEU A 113 4.39 -9.74 11.79
CA LEU A 113 5.41 -10.52 12.49
C LEU A 113 5.60 -10.01 13.93
N GLU A 114 5.75 -8.70 14.11
CA GLU A 114 5.91 -8.08 15.43
C GLU A 114 4.66 -8.30 16.31
N ALA A 115 3.46 -8.30 15.72
CA ALA A 115 2.23 -8.63 16.44
C ALA A 115 2.23 -10.09 16.92
N LEU A 116 2.63 -11.05 16.07
CA LEU A 116 2.78 -12.45 16.46
C LEU A 116 3.88 -12.63 17.53
N GLU A 117 4.98 -11.89 17.45
CA GLU A 117 6.06 -11.94 18.45
C GLU A 117 5.60 -11.54 19.85
N ARG A 118 4.63 -10.63 19.93
CA ARG A 118 4.15 -10.04 21.19
C ARG A 118 2.92 -10.72 21.75
N HIS A 119 2.06 -11.20 20.87
CA HIS A 119 0.71 -11.65 21.23
C HIS A 119 0.50 -13.14 20.93
N SER A 120 1.58 -13.91 20.76
CA SER A 120 1.49 -15.37 20.65
C SER A 120 2.70 -16.05 21.29
N ASP A 121 2.47 -17.26 21.81
CA ASP A 121 3.48 -18.12 22.40
C ASP A 121 4.17 -19.04 21.36
N LEU A 122 4.00 -18.71 20.07
CA LEU A 122 4.59 -19.47 18.97
C LEU A 122 6.10 -19.31 18.92
N GLY A 123 6.81 -20.39 18.60
CA GLY A 123 8.23 -20.30 18.25
C GLY A 123 8.48 -19.54 16.93
N PRO A 124 9.70 -19.01 16.69
CA PRO A 124 10.01 -18.19 15.51
C PRO A 124 9.63 -18.83 14.17
N ALA A 125 9.92 -20.12 13.98
CA ALA A 125 9.58 -20.84 12.75
C ALA A 125 8.06 -20.85 12.49
N ARG A 126 7.27 -21.12 13.54
CA ARG A 126 5.81 -21.18 13.43
C ARG A 126 5.20 -19.80 13.17
N ARG A 127 5.78 -18.72 13.70
CA ARG A 127 5.36 -17.35 13.38
C ARG A 127 5.56 -17.04 11.90
N LEU A 128 6.71 -17.41 11.34
CA LEU A 128 7.01 -17.20 9.91
C LEU A 128 6.07 -17.98 9.00
N GLU A 129 5.65 -19.18 9.38
CA GLU A 129 4.66 -19.98 8.63
C GLU A 129 3.28 -19.30 8.54
N LEU A 130 2.88 -18.53 9.57
CA LEU A 130 1.57 -17.87 9.60
C LEU A 130 1.60 -16.48 8.95
N VAL A 131 2.74 -15.79 8.99
CA VAL A 131 2.82 -14.36 8.67
C VAL A 131 2.33 -14.05 7.25
N ASP A 132 2.73 -14.84 6.25
CA ASP A 132 2.39 -14.57 4.85
C ASP A 132 0.90 -14.85 4.55
N GLY A 133 0.30 -15.83 5.25
CA GLY A 133 -1.14 -16.09 5.18
C GLY A 133 -1.94 -14.96 5.80
N LEU A 134 -1.53 -14.47 6.98
CA LEU A 134 -2.15 -13.30 7.62
C LEU A 134 -2.03 -12.03 6.76
N VAL A 135 -0.87 -11.82 6.13
CA VAL A 135 -0.68 -10.74 5.15
C VAL A 135 -1.63 -10.89 3.97
N ALA A 136 -1.82 -12.10 3.42
CA ALA A 136 -2.78 -12.34 2.34
C ALA A 136 -4.23 -12.06 2.77
N TYR A 137 -4.62 -12.48 3.96
CA TYR A 137 -5.94 -12.22 4.52
C TYR A 137 -6.20 -10.71 4.72
N ILE A 138 -5.25 -9.98 5.31
CA ILE A 138 -5.37 -8.53 5.49
C ILE A 138 -5.38 -7.83 4.13
N ALA A 139 -4.48 -8.20 3.22
CA ALA A 139 -4.43 -7.61 1.88
C ALA A 139 -5.74 -7.77 1.12
N TRP A 140 -6.36 -8.97 1.16
CA TRP A 140 -7.64 -9.25 0.52
C TRP A 140 -8.73 -8.24 0.92
N TRP A 141 -8.77 -7.79 2.18
CA TRP A 141 -9.72 -6.76 2.61
C TRP A 141 -9.54 -5.42 1.89
N GLY A 142 -8.33 -5.10 1.44
CA GLY A 142 -8.02 -3.90 0.67
C GLY A 142 -8.38 -3.97 -0.81
N ASP A 143 -8.85 -5.12 -1.30
CA ASP A 143 -9.20 -5.30 -2.70
C ASP A 143 -10.23 -4.27 -3.19
N GLY A 144 -9.95 -3.66 -4.34
CA GLY A 144 -10.75 -2.62 -4.96
C GLY A 144 -10.52 -1.20 -4.40
N LEU A 145 -9.76 -1.05 -3.31
CA LEU A 145 -9.44 0.27 -2.76
C LEU A 145 -8.27 0.94 -3.50
N LYS A 146 -8.12 2.27 -3.35
CA LYS A 146 -6.93 2.96 -3.84
C LYS A 146 -5.75 2.77 -2.90
N VAL A 147 -4.57 2.49 -3.43
CA VAL A 147 -3.32 2.45 -2.66
C VAL A 147 -3.04 3.83 -2.08
N SER A 148 -2.76 3.91 -0.79
CA SER A 148 -2.61 5.16 -0.04
C SER A 148 -1.57 5.02 1.08
N PRO A 149 -0.28 4.89 0.75
CA PRO A 149 0.77 4.56 1.72
C PRO A 149 0.85 5.64 2.81
N GLY A 150 0.92 5.23 4.08
CA GLY A 150 0.85 6.15 5.23
C GLY A 150 -0.57 6.46 5.73
N HIS A 151 -1.61 6.25 4.91
CA HIS A 151 -2.98 6.69 5.21
C HIS A 151 -3.88 5.55 5.65
N SER A 152 -3.75 5.15 6.92
CA SER A 152 -4.50 4.04 7.52
C SER A 152 -5.68 4.45 8.42
N ARG A 153 -5.87 5.77 8.63
CA ARG A 153 -6.91 6.37 9.48
C ARG A 153 -7.61 7.49 8.70
N ASP A 154 -8.75 7.92 9.20
CA ASP A 154 -9.51 9.03 8.57
C ASP A 154 -8.84 10.39 8.79
N LEU A 155 -8.10 10.52 9.89
CA LEU A 155 -7.28 11.70 10.14
C LEU A 155 -5.97 11.63 9.34
N PRO A 156 -5.45 12.77 8.85
CA PRO A 156 -4.14 12.83 8.23
C PRO A 156 -3.05 12.25 9.15
N PRO A 157 -2.08 11.49 8.61
CA PRO A 157 -0.93 11.06 9.39
C PRO A 157 -0.10 12.28 9.83
N PRO A 158 0.64 12.18 10.95
CA PRO A 158 1.56 13.22 11.37
C PRO A 158 2.55 13.60 10.25
N SER A 159 2.94 14.87 10.19
CA SER A 159 3.85 15.35 9.14
C SER A 159 5.22 14.67 9.17
N GLU A 160 5.69 14.29 10.37
CA GLU A 160 6.96 13.59 10.56
C GLU A 160 6.89 12.16 9.97
N ASP A 161 5.76 11.46 10.15
CA ASP A 161 5.52 10.14 9.55
C ASP A 161 5.64 10.21 8.02
N LEU A 162 4.98 11.20 7.41
CA LEU A 162 5.01 11.40 5.96
C LEU A 162 6.42 11.75 5.46
N LYS A 163 7.17 12.54 6.23
CA LYS A 163 8.55 12.88 5.90
C LYS A 163 9.45 11.64 5.88
N LEU A 164 9.37 10.80 6.92
CA LEU A 164 10.13 9.54 6.99
C LEU A 164 9.75 8.57 5.87
N LEU A 165 8.46 8.45 5.57
CA LEU A 165 7.97 7.62 4.46
C LEU A 165 8.50 8.13 3.11
N ARG A 166 8.44 9.43 2.85
CA ARG A 166 8.98 10.04 1.62
C ARG A 166 10.50 9.87 1.50
N GLU A 167 11.23 9.98 2.59
CA GLU A 167 12.68 9.75 2.59
C GLU A 167 13.02 8.29 2.27
N SER A 168 12.26 7.34 2.82
CA SER A 168 12.38 5.92 2.49
C SER A 168 12.05 5.65 1.03
N ALA A 169 10.92 6.18 0.54
CA ALA A 169 10.52 6.07 -0.86
C ALA A 169 11.56 6.67 -1.79
N ARG A 170 12.14 7.84 -1.47
CA ARG A 170 13.21 8.47 -2.26
C ARG A 170 14.46 7.58 -2.35
N ARG A 171 14.82 6.86 -1.27
CA ARG A 171 15.92 5.88 -1.32
C ARG A 171 15.56 4.68 -2.18
N GLY A 172 14.34 4.15 -2.05
CA GLY A 172 13.81 3.07 -2.88
C GLY A 172 13.81 3.38 -4.36
N LEU A 173 13.26 4.53 -4.75
CA LEU A 173 13.24 4.98 -6.14
C LEU A 173 14.65 5.14 -6.71
N LYS A 174 15.62 5.60 -5.90
CA LYS A 174 17.02 5.61 -6.32
C LYS A 174 17.56 4.20 -6.55
N LEU A 175 17.22 3.22 -5.72
CA LEU A 175 17.64 1.82 -5.91
C LEU A 175 17.01 1.21 -7.17
N ILE A 176 15.71 1.43 -7.38
CA ILE A 176 14.99 1.01 -8.60
C ILE A 176 15.62 1.64 -9.85
N ALA A 177 15.97 2.93 -9.81
CA ALA A 177 16.53 3.66 -10.94
C ALA A 177 18.03 3.41 -11.19
N LYS A 178 18.84 3.24 -10.13
CA LYS A 178 20.32 3.22 -10.22
C LYS A 178 20.88 1.94 -10.82
N GLY A 179 20.07 0.88 -11.01
CA GLY A 179 20.50 -0.31 -11.75
C GLY A 179 21.73 -1.00 -11.15
N SER A 180 21.92 -0.93 -9.83
CA SER A 180 23.03 -1.62 -9.18
C SER A 180 22.82 -3.12 -9.24
N GLU A 181 23.61 -3.79 -10.09
CA GLU A 181 23.89 -5.24 -10.08
C GLU A 181 22.64 -6.15 -10.22
N GLY A 182 21.93 -6.01 -11.35
CA GLY A 182 20.76 -6.82 -11.73
C GLY A 182 19.47 -5.99 -11.64
N ASN A 183 19.07 -5.34 -12.73
CA ASN A 183 18.21 -4.17 -12.66
C ASN A 183 16.70 -4.48 -12.72
N CYS A 184 15.92 -4.00 -11.74
CA CYS A 184 14.46 -3.89 -11.88
C CYS A 184 14.11 -3.15 -13.18
N ARG A 185 14.85 -2.08 -13.49
CA ARG A 185 14.65 -1.26 -14.69
C ARG A 185 14.90 -2.00 -16.00
N GLY A 186 15.94 -2.82 -16.11
CA GLY A 186 16.24 -3.51 -17.37
C GLY A 186 15.32 -4.72 -17.61
N CYS A 187 14.78 -5.34 -16.56
CA CYS A 187 13.75 -6.37 -16.71
C CYS A 187 12.34 -5.80 -16.87
N HIS A 188 12.07 -4.59 -16.38
CA HIS A 188 10.71 -4.00 -16.39
C HIS A 188 10.51 -2.80 -17.33
N GLU A 189 11.55 -2.25 -17.97
CA GLU A 189 11.42 -1.22 -19.03
C GLU A 189 11.77 -1.73 -20.44
N SER A 190 12.37 -2.91 -20.60
CA SER A 190 12.89 -3.39 -21.90
C SER A 190 11.86 -4.08 -22.81
N THR A 191 10.61 -4.25 -22.38
CA THR A 191 9.56 -4.88 -23.20
C THR A 191 8.69 -3.82 -23.84
N ALA A 192 9.22 -3.12 -24.84
CA ALA A 192 8.46 -2.16 -25.65
C ALA A 192 7.28 -2.80 -26.44
N ASP A 193 7.23 -4.15 -26.49
CA ASP A 193 6.19 -4.93 -27.19
C ASP A 193 5.20 -5.64 -26.24
N ALA A 194 5.41 -5.59 -24.91
CA ALA A 194 4.46 -6.11 -23.93
C ALA A 194 3.70 -4.93 -23.31
N GLN A 195 2.38 -5.02 -23.19
CA GLN A 195 1.50 -3.99 -22.65
C GLN A 195 2.17 -3.20 -21.50
N ASP A 196 2.11 -1.87 -21.63
CA ASP A 196 2.84 -0.84 -20.87
C ASP A 196 2.42 -0.79 -19.38
N VAL A 197 2.72 -1.86 -18.64
CA VAL A 197 2.32 -2.05 -17.25
C VAL A 197 3.47 -1.59 -16.35
N SER A 198 3.25 -0.45 -15.69
CA SER A 198 4.22 0.12 -14.76
C SER A 198 4.50 -0.81 -13.59
N VAL A 199 5.72 -0.76 -13.06
CA VAL A 199 6.12 -1.53 -11.87
C VAL A 199 5.23 -1.23 -10.65
N GLY A 200 4.65 -0.02 -10.57
CA GLY A 200 3.64 0.35 -9.58
C GLY A 200 2.35 -0.48 -9.70
N GLN A 201 1.85 -0.69 -10.93
CA GLN A 201 0.66 -1.53 -11.19
C GLN A 201 0.91 -2.99 -10.83
N VAL A 202 2.12 -3.48 -11.07
CA VAL A 202 2.51 -4.84 -10.64
C VAL A 202 2.58 -4.91 -9.11
N ALA A 203 3.16 -3.92 -8.44
CA ALA A 203 3.26 -3.86 -6.99
C ALA A 203 1.88 -3.84 -6.31
N ALA A 204 0.91 -3.13 -6.88
CA ALA A 204 -0.48 -3.05 -6.39
C ALA A 204 -1.25 -4.38 -6.46
N ARG A 205 -0.66 -5.45 -7.00
CA ARG A 205 -1.29 -6.78 -7.09
C ARG A 205 -0.75 -7.79 -6.10
N PHE A 206 0.21 -7.38 -5.27
CA PHE A 206 0.75 -8.25 -4.22
C PHE A 206 -0.10 -8.21 -2.95
N PRO A 207 -0.17 -9.30 -2.19
CA PRO A 207 0.46 -10.61 -2.43
C PRO A 207 -0.13 -11.35 -3.64
N LYS A 208 0.69 -12.12 -4.34
CA LYS A 208 0.28 -12.87 -5.55
C LYS A 208 0.90 -14.26 -5.60
N PHE A 209 0.28 -15.16 -6.37
CA PHE A 209 0.88 -16.46 -6.69
C PHE A 209 2.08 -16.29 -7.63
N VAL A 210 3.18 -16.97 -7.32
CA VAL A 210 4.43 -16.95 -8.09
C VAL A 210 4.74 -18.38 -8.55
N PRO A 211 4.49 -18.72 -9.83
CA PRO A 211 4.58 -20.09 -10.33
C PRO A 211 5.92 -20.78 -10.07
N SER A 212 7.05 -20.08 -10.23
CA SER A 212 8.40 -20.64 -10.00
C SER A 212 8.64 -21.11 -8.57
N THR A 213 7.83 -20.65 -7.61
CA THR A 213 7.95 -21.00 -6.19
C THR A 213 6.74 -21.77 -5.67
N GLU A 214 5.70 -21.95 -6.50
CA GLU A 214 4.40 -22.53 -6.16
C GLU A 214 3.75 -21.93 -4.90
N LYS A 215 4.04 -20.66 -4.61
CA LYS A 215 3.61 -19.98 -3.38
C LYS A 215 2.96 -18.64 -3.67
N VAL A 216 2.05 -18.24 -2.79
CA VAL A 216 1.58 -16.87 -2.69
C VAL A 216 2.59 -16.08 -1.87
N MET A 217 3.20 -15.06 -2.45
CA MET A 217 4.24 -14.26 -1.82
C MET A 217 3.77 -12.83 -1.55
N PRO A 218 4.02 -12.28 -0.35
CA PRO A 218 4.02 -10.84 -0.12
C PRO A 218 5.07 -10.12 -0.97
N LEU A 219 4.84 -8.85 -1.28
CA LEU A 219 5.77 -8.04 -2.08
C LEU A 219 7.18 -8.00 -1.46
N SER A 220 7.29 -7.97 -0.13
CA SER A 220 8.59 -7.96 0.56
C SER A 220 9.40 -9.23 0.32
N VAL A 221 8.73 -10.39 0.35
CA VAL A 221 9.37 -11.70 0.11
C VAL A 221 9.77 -11.81 -1.36
N PHE A 222 8.90 -11.38 -2.26
CA PHE A 222 9.17 -11.38 -3.70
C PHE A 222 10.35 -10.48 -4.05
N VAL A 223 10.41 -9.26 -3.52
CA VAL A 223 11.52 -8.32 -3.76
C VAL A 223 12.83 -8.86 -3.16
N ALA A 224 12.81 -9.42 -1.95
CA ALA A 224 13.99 -10.04 -1.36
C ALA A 224 14.52 -11.19 -2.23
N TYR A 225 13.63 -12.10 -2.65
CA TYR A 225 13.96 -13.20 -3.56
C TYR A 225 14.59 -12.69 -4.87
N HIS A 226 14.00 -11.66 -5.50
CA HIS A 226 14.53 -11.08 -6.74
C HIS A 226 15.92 -10.48 -6.56
N LEU A 227 16.16 -9.80 -5.43
CA LEU A 227 17.48 -9.22 -5.14
C LEU A 227 18.53 -10.30 -4.88
N GLU A 228 18.17 -11.40 -4.21
CA GLU A 228 19.07 -12.53 -3.97
C GLU A 228 19.41 -13.29 -5.28
N GLU A 229 18.46 -13.43 -6.20
CA GLU A 229 18.73 -14.00 -7.53
C GLU A 229 19.67 -13.12 -8.36
N GLN A 230 19.64 -11.80 -8.15
CA GLN A 230 20.41 -10.81 -8.91
C GLN A 230 21.83 -10.58 -8.37
N GLY A 231 22.09 -10.87 -7.08
CA GLY A 231 23.41 -10.71 -6.48
C GLY A 231 23.59 -11.60 -5.25
N LYS A 232 24.80 -12.14 -5.05
CA LYS A 232 25.15 -13.15 -4.02
C LYS A 232 25.09 -12.64 -2.55
N VAL A 233 24.38 -11.56 -2.27
CA VAL A 233 24.21 -11.02 -0.92
C VAL A 233 22.86 -11.48 -0.40
N SER A 234 22.83 -12.14 0.76
CA SER A 234 21.55 -12.50 1.37
C SER A 234 20.78 -11.24 1.76
N VAL A 235 19.53 -11.16 1.30
CA VAL A 235 18.63 -10.04 1.53
C VAL A 235 17.42 -10.57 2.28
N THR A 236 17.16 -10.02 3.46
CA THR A 236 15.97 -10.40 4.23
C THR A 236 14.75 -9.59 3.79
N PRO A 237 13.54 -10.20 3.74
CA PRO A 237 12.28 -9.48 3.45
C PRO A 237 12.00 -8.29 4.37
N ASP A 238 12.56 -8.31 5.58
CA ASP A 238 12.39 -7.27 6.59
C ASP A 238 13.59 -6.31 6.65
N GLY A 239 14.54 -6.44 5.71
CA GLY A 239 15.75 -5.65 5.63
C GLY A 239 15.50 -4.23 5.11
N LYS A 240 16.34 -3.28 5.54
CA LYS A 240 16.19 -1.85 5.20
C LYS A 240 16.12 -1.57 3.70
N ILE A 241 16.90 -2.30 2.90
CA ILE A 241 16.91 -2.16 1.43
C ILE A 241 15.54 -2.52 0.85
N VAL A 242 14.96 -3.64 1.28
CA VAL A 242 13.62 -4.10 0.85
C VAL A 242 12.56 -3.09 1.27
N ILE A 243 12.59 -2.61 2.51
CA ILE A 243 11.65 -1.58 3.00
C ILE A 243 11.71 -0.32 2.14
N ASP A 244 12.92 0.19 1.87
CA ASP A 244 13.09 1.38 1.04
C ASP A 244 12.53 1.15 -0.37
N ILE A 245 12.82 0.02 -1.01
CA ILE A 245 12.26 -0.34 -2.34
C ILE A 245 10.73 -0.42 -2.29
N LEU A 246 10.16 -1.09 -1.29
CA LEU A 246 8.71 -1.20 -1.12
C LEU A 246 8.04 0.17 -0.93
N ALA A 247 8.67 1.09 -0.20
CA ALA A 247 8.18 2.46 -0.09
C ALA A 247 8.22 3.20 -1.43
N GLY A 248 9.25 2.98 -2.24
CA GLY A 248 9.33 3.50 -3.61
C GLY A 248 8.23 2.93 -4.50
N LEU A 249 8.01 1.62 -4.47
CA LEU A 249 6.96 0.95 -5.25
C LEU A 249 5.56 1.40 -4.83
N ALA A 250 5.31 1.55 -3.53
CA ALA A 250 4.03 2.03 -3.03
C ALA A 250 3.75 3.48 -3.45
N LEU A 251 4.77 4.33 -3.53
CA LEU A 251 4.65 5.69 -4.07
C LEU A 251 4.33 5.68 -5.57
N LEU A 252 4.92 4.76 -6.34
CA LEU A 252 4.57 4.59 -7.77
C LEU A 252 3.15 4.03 -7.95
N ALA A 253 2.66 3.26 -6.97
CA ALA A 253 1.32 2.67 -6.97
C ALA A 253 0.24 3.60 -6.37
N GLU A 254 0.60 4.74 -5.79
CA GLU A 254 -0.33 5.63 -5.10
C GLU A 254 -1.49 6.06 -6.03
N GLY A 255 -2.73 5.95 -5.53
CA GLY A 255 -3.95 6.25 -6.30
C GLY A 255 -4.37 5.16 -7.30
N GLN A 256 -3.55 4.13 -7.51
CA GLN A 256 -3.93 2.95 -8.30
C GLN A 256 -4.86 2.04 -7.49
N THR A 257 -5.67 1.25 -8.19
CA THR A 257 -6.54 0.26 -7.53
C THR A 257 -5.70 -0.91 -7.03
N TYR A 258 -5.84 -1.24 -5.75
CA TYR A 258 -5.21 -2.36 -5.08
C TYR A 258 -5.97 -3.65 -5.41
N LEU A 259 -5.29 -4.62 -6.00
CA LEU A 259 -5.88 -5.83 -6.58
C LEU A 259 -5.06 -7.08 -6.18
N PRO A 260 -4.94 -7.39 -4.87
CA PRO A 260 -4.11 -8.48 -4.38
C PRO A 260 -4.59 -9.82 -4.96
N GLY A 261 -3.66 -10.61 -5.48
CA GLY A 261 -3.93 -11.94 -6.05
C GLY A 261 -4.57 -11.94 -7.43
N HIS A 262 -4.86 -10.77 -8.03
CA HIS A 262 -5.36 -10.70 -9.40
C HIS A 262 -4.21 -10.88 -10.40
N LEU A 263 -4.37 -11.86 -11.30
CA LEU A 263 -3.50 -12.03 -12.45
C LEU A 263 -3.60 -10.82 -13.39
N MET A 264 -2.50 -10.48 -14.05
CA MET A 264 -2.55 -9.60 -15.21
C MET A 264 -3.33 -10.34 -16.30
N GLN A 265 -4.33 -9.68 -16.90
CA GLN A 265 -4.89 -10.20 -18.14
C GLN A 265 -3.83 -9.92 -19.21
N GLU A 266 -3.24 -10.97 -19.76
CA GLU A 266 -2.31 -10.89 -20.90
C GLU A 266 -3.07 -10.46 -22.16
#